data_AF-A0A849AWE0-F1
#
_entry.id   AF-A0A849AWE0-F1
#
_cell.length_a   1.000
_cell.length_b   1.000
_cell.length_c   1.000
_cell.angle_alpha   90.00
_cell.angle_beta   90.00
_cell.angle_gamma   90.00
#
_symmetry.space_group_name_H-M   'P 1'
#
loop_
_entity.id
_entity.type
_entity.pdbx_description
1 polymer ?
#
loop_
_entity_poly.entity_id
_entity_poly.type
_entity_poly.pdbx_seq_one_letter_code
_entity_poly.pdbx_strand_id
1 'polypeptide(L)'
;MQDDISGWSEWHHNFSKIEEISSPSELHGLLTGIICVTQAPTSDEWQQILATLEIPALDEQVLNLLTDEAEDISHALSDDELDYLPLLPDDEHVLADRVQALADWCAGVVLGFGLASGHIRQDEVEWIEHLQDVAAVEFEESDDDEEGEASYQELYEFVRLIPVSLSLGRKKVEIAETPLLKKLQPQLKRAASTDASSVVEMFTPHRPS
;
A
#
# COMPACT_ATOMS: atom_id res chain seq x y z
N MET A 1 6.51 -18.62 5.77
CA MET A 1 5.62 -18.51 6.94
C MET A 1 4.24 -18.88 6.44
N GLN A 2 3.46 -19.71 7.15
CA GLN A 2 2.14 -20.10 6.66
C GLN A 2 1.22 -18.87 6.54
N ASP A 3 0.32 -18.88 5.56
CA ASP A 3 -0.60 -17.77 5.26
C ASP A 3 -1.44 -17.32 6.47
N ASP A 4 -1.88 -18.27 7.29
CA ASP A 4 -2.65 -17.98 8.51
C ASP A 4 -1.81 -17.31 9.61
N ILE A 5 -0.49 -17.52 9.57
CA ILE A 5 0.45 -16.93 10.53
C ILE A 5 0.91 -15.56 10.04
N SER A 6 1.12 -15.39 8.73
CA SER A 6 1.51 -14.10 8.14
C SER A 6 0.35 -13.11 8.10
N GLY A 7 -0.91 -13.59 8.16
CA GLY A 7 -2.10 -12.76 7.95
C GLY A 7 -2.53 -12.68 6.49
N TRP A 8 -1.83 -13.35 5.56
CA TRP A 8 -2.15 -13.35 4.13
C TRP A 8 -3.58 -13.85 3.86
N SER A 9 -4.03 -14.91 4.55
CA SER A 9 -5.40 -15.43 4.40
C SER A 9 -6.47 -14.36 4.66
N GLU A 10 -6.31 -13.58 5.73
CA GLU A 10 -7.25 -12.51 6.12
C GLU A 10 -7.14 -11.34 5.14
N TRP A 11 -5.92 -10.92 4.80
CA TRP A 11 -5.67 -9.86 3.85
C TRP A 11 -6.28 -10.17 2.48
N HIS A 12 -5.98 -11.34 1.93
CA HIS A 12 -6.52 -11.81 0.67
C HIS A 12 -8.05 -11.87 0.70
N HIS A 13 -8.66 -12.37 1.78
CA HIS A 13 -10.12 -12.42 1.92
C HIS A 13 -10.79 -11.04 1.78
N ASN A 14 -10.21 -10.02 2.41
CA ASN A 14 -10.78 -8.68 2.48
C ASN A 14 -10.52 -7.85 1.21
N PHE A 15 -9.37 -8.03 0.55
CA PHE A 15 -8.94 -7.15 -0.54
C PHE A 15 -9.01 -7.76 -1.94
N SER A 16 -9.13 -9.09 -2.10
CA SER A 16 -9.11 -9.75 -3.43
C SER A 16 -10.27 -9.38 -4.38
N LYS A 17 -11.30 -8.68 -3.90
CA LYS A 17 -12.49 -8.30 -4.68
C LYS A 17 -12.54 -6.82 -5.06
N ILE A 18 -11.52 -6.04 -4.70
CA ILE A 18 -11.42 -4.65 -5.13
C ILE A 18 -10.97 -4.67 -6.59
N GLU A 19 -11.79 -4.15 -7.50
CA GLU A 19 -11.56 -4.26 -8.96
C GLU A 19 -10.45 -3.30 -9.44
N GLU A 20 -10.22 -2.22 -8.71
CA GLU A 20 -9.25 -1.18 -9.04
C GLU A 20 -7.81 -1.50 -8.61
N ILE A 21 -7.60 -2.60 -7.87
CA ILE A 21 -6.27 -3.15 -7.57
C ILE A 21 -6.08 -4.47 -8.30
N SER A 22 -4.85 -4.73 -8.76
CA SER A 22 -4.50 -5.95 -9.49
C SER A 22 -4.49 -7.16 -8.56
N SER A 23 -3.99 -6.99 -7.33
CA SER A 23 -3.99 -8.04 -6.30
C SER A 23 -3.87 -7.49 -4.88
N PRO A 24 -4.18 -8.30 -3.84
CA PRO A 24 -3.91 -7.94 -2.45
C PRO A 24 -2.43 -7.65 -2.16
N SER A 25 -1.51 -8.30 -2.89
CA SER A 25 -0.07 -8.04 -2.81
C SER A 25 0.29 -6.63 -3.29
N GLU A 26 -0.32 -6.18 -4.40
CA GLU A 26 -0.14 -4.80 -4.89
C GLU A 26 -0.56 -3.78 -3.84
N LEU A 27 -1.71 -3.99 -3.18
CA LEU A 27 -2.17 -3.09 -2.12
C LEU A 27 -1.19 -3.04 -0.94
N HIS A 28 -0.69 -4.19 -0.49
CA HIS A 28 0.32 -4.21 0.57
C HIS A 28 1.64 -3.53 0.13
N GLY A 29 2.04 -3.69 -1.12
CA GLY A 29 3.16 -2.96 -1.73
C GLY A 29 2.92 -1.45 -1.72
N LEU A 30 1.72 -1.00 -2.11
CA LEU A 30 1.31 0.40 -2.09
C LEU A 30 1.45 1.01 -0.69
N LEU A 31 0.93 0.33 0.33
CA LEU A 31 1.07 0.72 1.74
C LEU A 31 2.55 0.90 2.08
N THR A 32 3.36 -0.11 1.78
CA THR A 32 4.79 -0.12 2.06
C THR A 32 5.52 1.04 1.39
N GLY A 33 5.24 1.31 0.12
CA GLY A 33 5.84 2.42 -0.63
C GLY A 33 5.52 3.79 -0.03
N ILE A 34 4.28 3.98 0.42
CA ILE A 34 3.86 5.22 1.12
C ILE A 34 4.63 5.36 2.44
N ILE A 35 4.65 4.30 3.25
CA ILE A 35 5.27 4.30 4.58
C ILE A 35 6.80 4.42 4.50
N CYS A 36 7.42 4.02 3.39
CA CYS A 36 8.85 4.31 3.13
C CYS A 36 9.17 5.82 3.24
N VAL A 37 8.20 6.72 3.04
CA VAL A 37 8.43 8.17 3.07
C VAL A 37 7.54 8.97 4.03
N THR A 38 6.43 8.41 4.49
CA THR A 38 5.51 9.08 5.43
C THR A 38 5.42 8.37 6.77
N GLN A 39 4.84 9.06 7.75
CA GLN A 39 4.26 8.39 8.91
C GLN A 39 3.07 7.53 8.45
N ALA A 40 2.69 6.53 9.25
CA ALA A 40 1.51 5.71 8.98
C ALA A 40 0.26 6.61 8.83
N PRO A 41 -0.48 6.53 7.71
CA PRO A 41 -1.72 7.27 7.53
C PRO A 41 -2.81 6.81 8.51
N THR A 42 -3.65 7.74 8.93
CA THR A 42 -4.88 7.42 9.66
C THR A 42 -5.94 6.80 8.73
N SER A 43 -6.94 6.14 9.31
CA SER A 43 -8.10 5.58 8.58
C SER A 43 -8.77 6.61 7.63
N ASP A 44 -8.99 7.85 8.09
CA ASP A 44 -9.55 8.93 7.26
C ASP A 44 -8.63 9.34 6.10
N GLU A 45 -7.30 9.27 6.30
CA GLU A 45 -6.32 9.55 5.26
C GLU A 45 -6.24 8.40 4.26
N TRP A 46 -6.32 7.14 4.71
CA TRP A 46 -6.42 5.98 3.83
C TRP A 46 -7.64 6.06 2.93
N GLN A 47 -8.81 6.42 3.48
CA GLN A 47 -10.00 6.61 2.68
C GLN A 47 -9.81 7.69 1.58
N GLN A 48 -9.05 8.75 1.87
CA GLN A 48 -8.73 9.77 0.87
C GLN A 48 -7.72 9.26 -0.17
N ILE A 49 -6.69 8.53 0.24
CA ILE A 49 -5.69 7.92 -0.65
C ILE A 49 -6.36 6.95 -1.62
N LEU A 50 -7.17 6.03 -1.10
CA LEU A 50 -7.94 5.06 -1.90
C LEU A 50 -8.85 5.76 -2.92
N ALA A 51 -9.53 6.83 -2.51
CA ALA A 51 -10.35 7.63 -3.42
C ALA A 51 -9.54 8.30 -4.54
N THR A 52 -8.24 8.61 -4.35
CA THR A 52 -7.38 9.10 -5.44
C THR A 52 -7.02 8.04 -6.47
N LEU A 53 -7.13 6.76 -6.08
CA LEU A 53 -6.93 5.59 -6.92
C LEU A 53 -8.25 5.05 -7.47
N GLU A 54 -9.33 5.81 -7.33
CA GLU A 54 -10.69 5.43 -7.74
C GLU A 54 -11.24 4.20 -7.01
N ILE A 55 -10.57 3.74 -5.94
CA ILE A 55 -11.03 2.64 -5.09
C ILE A 55 -12.24 3.12 -4.27
N PRO A 56 -13.37 2.39 -4.27
CA PRO A 56 -14.54 2.72 -3.47
C PRO A 56 -14.25 2.78 -1.97
N ALA A 57 -15.12 3.49 -1.24
CA ALA A 57 -15.02 3.50 0.21
C ALA A 57 -15.13 2.10 0.79
N LEU A 58 -14.16 1.75 1.63
CA LEU A 58 -14.13 0.47 2.33
C LEU A 58 -15.05 0.56 3.55
N ASP A 59 -15.51 -0.60 4.02
CA ASP A 59 -16.18 -0.64 5.30
C ASP A 59 -15.18 -0.32 6.44
N GLU A 60 -15.70 0.11 7.58
CA GLU A 60 -14.89 0.53 8.73
C GLU A 60 -13.97 -0.59 9.22
N GLN A 61 -14.38 -1.86 9.12
CA GLN A 61 -13.60 -2.99 9.61
C GLN A 61 -12.40 -3.27 8.71
N VAL A 62 -12.60 -3.28 7.40
CA VAL A 62 -11.56 -3.45 6.39
C VAL A 62 -10.60 -2.25 6.38
N LEU A 63 -11.12 -1.04 6.56
CA LEU A 63 -10.29 0.16 6.65
C LEU A 63 -9.43 0.18 7.91
N ASN A 64 -9.93 -0.34 9.04
CA ASN A 64 -9.13 -0.53 10.25
C ASN A 64 -8.03 -1.56 10.03
N LEU A 65 -8.33 -2.70 9.40
CA LEU A 65 -7.31 -3.71 9.05
C LEU A 65 -6.17 -3.10 8.21
N LEU A 66 -6.51 -2.29 7.21
CA LEU A 66 -5.53 -1.58 6.39
C LEU A 66 -4.70 -0.57 7.20
N THR A 67 -5.35 0.13 8.14
CA THR A 67 -4.68 1.11 9.02
C THR A 67 -3.72 0.42 9.98
N ASP A 68 -4.14 -0.67 10.61
CA ASP A 68 -3.34 -1.45 11.55
C ASP A 68 -2.10 -2.03 10.82
N GLU A 69 -2.28 -2.60 9.63
CA GLU A 69 -1.19 -3.09 8.79
C GLU A 69 -0.18 -1.97 8.46
N ALA A 70 -0.66 -0.76 8.18
CA ALA A 70 0.23 0.38 7.92
C ALA A 70 1.05 0.80 9.16
N GLU A 71 0.50 0.65 10.37
CA GLU A 71 1.24 0.87 11.61
C GLU A 71 2.30 -0.23 11.82
N ASP A 72 1.95 -1.50 11.56
CA ASP A 72 2.86 -2.63 11.67
C ASP A 72 4.03 -2.54 10.69
N ILE A 73 3.77 -2.20 9.42
CA ILE A 73 4.82 -1.92 8.43
C ILE A 73 5.71 -0.76 8.91
N SER A 74 5.12 0.31 9.46
CA SER A 74 5.89 1.46 9.95
C SER A 74 6.83 1.06 11.10
N HIS A 75 6.40 0.16 11.98
CA HIS A 75 7.24 -0.39 13.05
C HIS A 75 8.35 -1.27 12.48
N ALA A 76 8.03 -2.24 11.62
CA ALA A 76 9.01 -3.17 11.04
C ALA A 76 10.09 -2.46 10.20
N LEU A 77 9.72 -1.42 9.44
CA LEU A 77 10.69 -0.62 8.66
C LEU A 77 11.57 0.29 9.51
N SER A 78 11.28 0.43 10.81
CA SER A 78 12.04 1.22 11.77
C SER A 78 12.83 0.34 12.75
N ASP A 79 12.66 -0.98 12.69
CA ASP A 79 13.34 -1.92 13.56
C ASP A 79 14.79 -2.15 13.10
N ASP A 80 15.70 -2.30 14.07
CA ASP A 80 17.11 -2.63 13.82
C ASP A 80 17.29 -4.12 13.45
N GLU A 81 16.27 -4.97 13.70
CA GLU A 81 16.30 -6.41 13.44
C GLU A 81 16.11 -6.79 11.96
N LEU A 82 15.74 -5.84 11.09
CA LEU A 82 15.52 -6.04 9.64
C LEU A 82 14.51 -7.18 9.35
N ASP A 83 13.44 -7.22 10.14
CA ASP A 83 12.44 -8.29 10.20
C ASP A 83 11.20 -8.03 9.32
N TYR A 84 11.16 -6.90 8.59
CA TYR A 84 10.12 -6.62 7.62
C TYR A 84 9.95 -7.75 6.59
N LEU A 85 8.69 -8.15 6.39
CA LEU A 85 8.28 -9.16 5.41
C LEU A 85 7.16 -8.61 4.51
N PRO A 86 7.29 -8.71 3.18
CA PRO A 86 6.17 -8.52 2.27
C PRO A 86 5.05 -9.53 2.57
N LEU A 87 3.80 -9.04 2.63
CA LEU A 87 2.63 -9.89 2.74
C LEU A 87 2.32 -10.52 1.37
N LEU A 88 2.66 -11.80 1.24
CA LEU A 88 2.63 -12.59 0.01
C LEU A 88 2.09 -14.00 0.32
N PRO A 89 1.59 -14.74 -0.70
CA PRO A 89 1.23 -16.15 -0.54
C PRO A 89 2.45 -17.01 -0.16
N ASP A 90 2.21 -17.99 0.72
CA ASP A 90 3.21 -18.94 1.19
C ASP A 90 3.59 -20.01 0.14
N ASP A 91 4.41 -20.97 0.55
CA ASP A 91 4.94 -22.05 -0.29
C ASP A 91 3.94 -23.20 -0.54
N GLU A 92 2.70 -23.12 -0.04
CA GLU A 92 1.63 -24.04 -0.43
C GLU A 92 0.98 -23.63 -1.76
N HIS A 93 1.21 -22.40 -2.23
CA HIS A 93 0.80 -21.91 -3.55
C HIS A 93 1.81 -22.27 -4.63
N VAL A 94 1.35 -22.37 -5.88
CA VAL A 94 2.24 -22.65 -7.02
C VAL A 94 3.21 -21.50 -7.27
N LEU A 95 4.41 -21.81 -7.75
CA LEU A 95 5.47 -20.82 -7.96
C LEU A 95 5.02 -19.64 -8.83
N ALA A 96 4.26 -19.91 -9.89
CA ALA A 96 3.71 -18.89 -10.79
C ALA A 96 2.90 -17.82 -10.03
N ASP A 97 2.03 -18.23 -9.11
CA ASP A 97 1.18 -17.32 -8.33
C ASP A 97 2.02 -16.48 -7.36
N ARG A 98 3.07 -17.07 -6.79
CA ARG A 98 3.99 -16.39 -5.87
C ARG A 98 4.88 -15.38 -6.60
N VAL A 99 5.38 -15.73 -7.78
CA VAL A 99 6.13 -14.81 -8.66
C VAL A 99 5.25 -13.64 -9.07
N GLN A 100 4.01 -13.88 -9.50
CA GLN A 100 3.07 -12.82 -9.85
C GLN A 100 2.78 -11.91 -8.65
N ALA A 101 2.53 -12.50 -7.47
CA ALA A 101 2.30 -11.75 -6.24
C ALA A 101 3.48 -10.85 -5.86
N LEU A 102 4.72 -11.32 -6.03
CA LEU A 102 5.93 -10.54 -5.78
C LEU A 102 6.08 -9.39 -6.79
N ALA A 103 5.79 -9.64 -8.08
CA ALA A 103 5.82 -8.62 -9.13
C ALA A 103 4.79 -7.52 -8.84
N ASP A 104 3.55 -7.90 -8.52
CA ASP A 104 2.47 -6.99 -8.14
C ASP A 104 2.83 -6.18 -6.89
N TRP A 105 3.41 -6.82 -5.88
CA TRP A 105 3.87 -6.13 -4.68
C TRP A 105 4.95 -5.08 -5.02
N CYS A 106 5.91 -5.41 -5.89
CA CYS A 106 6.94 -4.45 -6.33
C CYS A 106 6.32 -3.26 -7.08
N ALA A 107 5.36 -3.51 -7.97
CA ALA A 107 4.61 -2.46 -8.66
C ALA A 107 3.90 -1.55 -7.66
N GLY A 108 3.25 -2.13 -6.65
CA GLY A 108 2.63 -1.43 -5.53
C GLY A 108 3.61 -0.54 -4.78
N VAL A 109 4.80 -1.03 -4.42
CA VAL A 109 5.82 -0.24 -3.71
C VAL A 109 6.23 0.98 -4.53
N VAL A 110 6.52 0.80 -5.82
CA VAL A 110 6.92 1.90 -6.71
C VAL A 110 5.79 2.93 -6.83
N LEU A 111 4.54 2.47 -6.99
CA LEU A 111 3.37 3.34 -7.05
C LEU A 111 3.19 4.14 -5.76
N GLY A 112 3.22 3.47 -4.61
CA GLY A 112 3.03 4.08 -3.29
C GLY A 112 4.11 5.10 -2.97
N PHE A 113 5.37 4.75 -3.23
CA PHE A 113 6.50 5.66 -3.06
C PHE A 113 6.35 6.91 -3.93
N GLY A 114 5.93 6.75 -5.19
CA GLY A 114 5.67 7.86 -6.11
C GLY A 114 4.53 8.77 -5.64
N LEU A 115 3.39 8.19 -5.23
CA LEU A 115 2.22 8.92 -4.76
C LEU A 115 2.51 9.76 -3.52
N ALA A 116 3.25 9.20 -2.57
CA ALA A 116 3.69 9.89 -1.38
C ALA A 116 4.78 10.95 -1.64
N SER A 117 5.10 11.22 -2.91
CA SER A 117 6.13 12.16 -3.35
C SER A 117 7.52 11.81 -2.83
N GLY A 118 7.82 10.51 -2.80
CA GLY A 118 9.13 10.00 -2.44
C GLY A 118 10.21 10.56 -3.35
N HIS A 119 11.14 11.30 -2.77
CA HIS A 119 12.32 11.77 -3.49
C HIS A 119 13.38 10.66 -3.48
N ILE A 120 13.69 10.15 -4.66
CA ILE A 120 14.75 9.16 -4.88
C ILE A 120 16.09 9.83 -4.64
N ARG A 121 16.84 9.39 -3.61
CA ARG A 121 18.22 9.79 -3.35
C ARG A 121 19.14 9.12 -4.36
N GLN A 122 20.35 9.65 -4.54
CA GLN A 122 21.28 9.16 -5.56
C GLN A 122 21.64 7.68 -5.38
N ASP A 123 21.72 7.22 -4.13
CA ASP A 123 22.01 5.85 -3.72
C ASP A 123 20.78 4.92 -3.71
N GLU A 124 19.61 5.42 -4.12
CA GLU A 124 18.35 4.67 -4.17
C GLU A 124 17.83 4.43 -5.58
N VAL A 125 18.48 5.02 -6.59
CA VAL A 125 18.05 4.89 -7.99
C VAL A 125 18.03 3.41 -8.39
N GLU A 126 19.11 2.68 -8.09
CA GLU A 126 19.21 1.24 -8.38
C GLU A 126 18.12 0.44 -7.65
N TRP A 127 17.74 0.81 -6.42
CA TRP A 127 16.68 0.10 -5.69
C TRP A 127 15.31 0.24 -6.35
N ILE A 128 14.97 1.44 -6.82
CA ILE A 128 13.71 1.65 -7.54
C ILE A 128 13.74 0.96 -8.91
N GLU A 129 14.88 1.00 -9.62
CA GLU A 129 15.05 0.28 -10.89
C GLU A 129 14.88 -1.23 -10.69
N HIS A 130 15.47 -1.81 -9.65
CA HIS A 130 15.29 -3.23 -9.35
C HIS A 130 13.84 -3.62 -9.03
N LEU A 131 13.11 -2.80 -8.26
CA LEU A 131 11.68 -3.05 -8.04
C LEU A 131 10.89 -2.98 -9.36
N GLN A 132 11.24 -2.07 -10.26
CA GLN A 132 10.61 -1.97 -11.58
C GLN A 132 10.92 -3.17 -12.47
N ASP A 133 12.16 -3.67 -12.42
CA ASP A 133 12.56 -4.88 -13.14
C ASP A 133 11.77 -6.10 -12.63
N VAL A 134 11.65 -6.25 -11.31
CA VAL A 134 10.86 -7.36 -10.70
C VAL A 134 9.37 -7.24 -11.01
N ALA A 135 8.83 -6.02 -11.00
CA ALA A 135 7.44 -5.76 -11.38
C ALA A 135 7.14 -6.10 -12.85
N ALA A 136 8.16 -6.22 -13.69
CA ALA A 136 8.05 -6.58 -15.10
C ALA A 136 8.42 -8.04 -15.40
N VAL A 137 8.66 -8.87 -14.37
CA VAL A 137 8.97 -10.29 -14.55
C VAL A 137 7.77 -11.02 -15.16
N GLU A 138 8.06 -11.82 -16.18
CA GLU A 138 7.12 -12.76 -16.78
C GLU A 138 7.54 -14.18 -16.39
N PHE A 139 6.59 -15.01 -15.96
CA PHE A 139 6.84 -16.40 -15.57
C PHE A 139 6.60 -17.34 -16.75
N GLU A 140 7.55 -18.24 -17.04
CA GLU A 140 7.40 -19.29 -18.04
C GLU A 140 7.17 -20.65 -17.36
N GLU A 141 6.39 -21.56 -17.98
CA GLU A 141 6.17 -22.92 -17.43
C GLU A 141 7.49 -23.71 -17.24
N SER A 142 8.56 -23.34 -17.96
CA SER A 142 9.89 -23.93 -17.78
C SER A 142 10.57 -23.53 -16.48
N ASP A 143 10.10 -22.46 -15.83
CA ASP A 143 10.63 -21.96 -14.56
C ASP A 143 10.05 -22.71 -13.35
N ASP A 144 9.03 -23.55 -13.55
CA ASP A 144 8.38 -24.34 -12.49
C ASP A 144 9.21 -25.60 -12.14
N ASP A 145 10.42 -25.36 -11.62
CA ASP A 145 11.35 -26.38 -11.15
C ASP A 145 12.12 -25.96 -9.88
N GLU A 146 13.04 -26.82 -9.41
CA GLU A 146 13.83 -26.56 -8.20
C GLU A 146 14.76 -25.34 -8.33
N GLU A 147 15.21 -25.00 -9.55
CA GLU A 147 16.06 -23.84 -9.81
C GLU A 147 15.23 -22.54 -9.79
N GLY A 148 14.01 -22.58 -10.32
CA GLY A 148 13.04 -21.49 -10.22
C GLY A 148 12.63 -21.19 -8.78
N GLU A 149 12.35 -22.21 -7.97
CA GLU A 149 12.07 -22.05 -6.54
C GLU A 149 13.24 -21.39 -5.79
N ALA A 150 14.47 -21.85 -6.05
CA ALA A 150 15.66 -21.24 -5.45
C ALA A 150 15.83 -19.77 -5.88
N SER A 151 15.64 -19.48 -7.17
CA SER A 151 15.73 -18.15 -7.74
C SER A 151 14.68 -17.20 -7.16
N TYR A 152 13.44 -17.68 -6.97
CA TYR A 152 12.39 -16.92 -6.31
C TYR A 152 12.76 -16.57 -4.87
N GLN A 153 13.30 -17.52 -4.09
CA GLN A 153 13.69 -17.25 -2.70
C GLN A 153 14.80 -16.20 -2.62
N GLU A 154 15.81 -16.28 -3.50
CA GLU A 154 16.87 -15.26 -3.57
C GLU A 154 16.30 -13.89 -3.95
N LEU A 155 15.39 -13.84 -4.91
CA LEU A 155 14.74 -12.61 -5.35
C LEU A 155 13.87 -12.01 -4.24
N TYR A 156 13.06 -12.82 -3.58
CA TYR A 156 12.22 -12.42 -2.45
C TYR A 156 13.07 -11.82 -1.31
N GLU A 157 14.15 -12.49 -0.92
CA GLU A 157 15.05 -12.02 0.13
C GLU A 157 15.75 -10.70 -0.22
N PHE A 158 16.13 -10.53 -1.49
CA PHE A 158 16.67 -9.25 -1.97
C PHE A 158 15.61 -8.15 -1.93
N VAL A 159 14.43 -8.42 -2.47
CA VAL A 159 13.34 -7.44 -2.60
C VAL A 159 12.83 -6.96 -1.23
N ARG A 160 12.69 -7.85 -0.24
CA ARG A 160 12.19 -7.45 1.09
C ARG A 160 13.10 -6.46 1.81
N LEU A 161 14.38 -6.39 1.47
CA LEU A 161 15.33 -5.44 2.07
C LEU A 161 15.26 -4.04 1.44
N ILE A 162 14.64 -3.90 0.26
CA ILE A 162 14.54 -2.63 -0.44
C ILE A 162 13.73 -1.59 0.37
N PRO A 163 12.50 -1.88 0.85
CA PRO A 163 11.74 -0.92 1.67
C PRO A 163 12.49 -0.45 2.91
N VAL A 164 13.20 -1.36 3.59
CA VAL A 164 14.02 -1.02 4.76
C VAL A 164 15.11 -0.02 4.36
N SER A 165 15.76 -0.26 3.23
CA SER A 165 16.79 0.63 2.69
C SER A 165 16.24 2.00 2.28
N LEU A 166 15.07 2.04 1.62
CA LEU A 166 14.39 3.29 1.23
C LEU A 166 13.91 4.11 2.43
N SER A 167 13.53 3.42 3.52
CA SER A 167 13.10 4.00 4.78
C SER A 167 14.28 4.61 5.56
N LEU A 168 15.45 3.97 5.49
CA LEU A 168 16.59 4.29 6.34
C LEU A 168 17.09 5.74 6.18
N GLY A 169 17.19 6.44 7.32
CA GLY A 169 17.71 7.81 7.38
C GLY A 169 16.79 8.88 6.78
N ARG A 170 15.55 8.52 6.40
CA ARG A 170 14.56 9.45 5.88
C ARG A 170 13.74 10.03 7.03
N LYS A 171 13.60 11.36 7.06
CA LYS A 171 12.62 12.00 7.94
C LYS A 171 11.22 11.78 7.36
N LYS A 172 10.41 10.99 8.06
CA LYS A 172 9.01 10.74 7.70
C LYS A 172 8.17 12.03 7.87
N VAL A 173 7.28 12.28 6.93
CA VAL A 173 6.32 13.42 6.97
C VAL A 173 4.90 12.89 7.13
N GLU A 174 3.98 13.71 7.63
CA GLU A 174 2.55 13.33 7.63
C GLU A 174 2.04 13.27 6.19
N ILE A 175 1.21 12.27 5.85
CA ILE A 175 0.68 12.12 4.50
C ILE A 175 -0.18 13.33 4.09
N ALA A 176 -0.90 13.95 5.05
CA ALA A 176 -1.60 15.22 4.87
C ALA A 176 -0.71 16.38 4.41
N GLU A 177 0.60 16.34 4.66
CA GLU A 177 1.55 17.35 4.22
C GLU A 177 2.11 17.09 2.81
N THR A 178 1.86 15.92 2.23
CA THR A 178 2.30 15.59 0.88
C THR A 178 1.38 16.24 -0.18
N PRO A 179 1.88 16.46 -1.41
CA PRO A 179 1.06 16.89 -2.53
C PRO A 179 -0.16 16.00 -2.82
N LEU A 180 -0.14 14.73 -2.41
CA LEU A 180 -1.24 13.78 -2.58
C LEU A 180 -2.51 14.30 -1.92
N LEU A 181 -2.44 14.57 -0.61
CA LEU A 181 -3.61 14.99 0.16
C LEU A 181 -3.76 16.52 0.29
N LYS A 182 -2.68 17.30 0.19
CA LYS A 182 -2.77 18.77 0.21
C LYS A 182 -3.70 19.34 -0.85
N LYS A 183 -3.77 18.70 -2.03
CA LYS A 183 -4.64 19.13 -3.13
C LYS A 183 -6.13 18.83 -2.87
N LEU A 184 -6.43 17.81 -2.07
CA LEU A 184 -7.79 17.39 -1.72
C LEU A 184 -8.40 18.24 -0.60
N GLN A 185 -7.60 18.72 0.35
CA GLN A 185 -8.06 19.55 1.47
C GLN A 185 -8.94 20.75 1.07
N PRO A 186 -8.60 21.58 0.06
CA PRO A 186 -9.49 22.67 -0.36
C PRO A 186 -10.75 22.21 -1.10
N GLN A 187 -10.75 21.03 -1.73
CA GLN A 187 -11.93 20.45 -2.39
C GLN A 187 -12.92 19.87 -1.37
N LEU A 188 -12.42 19.14 -0.37
CA LEU A 188 -13.22 18.61 0.74
C LEU A 188 -13.83 19.73 1.60
N LYS A 189 -13.05 20.77 1.92
CA LYS A 189 -13.58 21.96 2.64
C LYS A 189 -14.69 22.66 1.87
N ARG A 190 -14.62 22.70 0.53
CA ARG A 190 -15.70 23.23 -0.30
C ARG A 190 -16.93 22.32 -0.28
N ALA A 191 -16.77 21.01 -0.50
CA ALA A 191 -17.86 20.04 -0.49
C ALA A 191 -18.62 20.02 0.85
N ALA A 192 -17.90 19.96 1.98
CA ALA A 192 -18.48 20.01 3.32
C ALA A 192 -19.20 21.35 3.61
N SER A 193 -18.70 22.48 3.07
CA SER A 193 -19.37 23.77 3.21
C SER A 193 -20.68 23.87 2.41
N THR A 194 -20.75 23.22 1.25
CA THR A 194 -21.98 23.13 0.43
C THR A 194 -23.04 22.24 1.10
N ASP A 195 -22.66 21.09 1.65
CA ASP A 195 -23.60 20.21 2.37
C ASP A 195 -24.08 20.84 3.69
N ALA A 196 -23.22 21.55 4.42
CA ALA A 196 -23.66 22.30 5.59
C ALA A 196 -24.65 23.42 5.23
N SER A 197 -24.50 24.06 4.07
CA SER A 197 -25.42 25.11 3.62
C SER A 197 -26.77 24.57 3.15
N SER A 198 -26.82 23.39 2.53
CA SER A 198 -28.06 22.76 2.05
C SER A 198 -28.95 22.26 3.21
N VAL A 199 -28.33 21.78 4.30
CA VAL A 199 -29.05 21.34 5.51
C VAL A 199 -29.68 22.52 6.27
N VAL A 200 -29.02 23.69 6.28
CA VAL A 200 -29.53 24.89 6.98
C VAL A 200 -30.72 25.52 6.24
N GLU A 201 -30.84 25.37 4.91
CA GLU A 201 -31.98 25.91 4.16
C GLU A 201 -33.28 25.10 4.32
N MET A 202 -33.22 23.83 4.74
CA MET A 202 -34.43 22.99 4.91
C MET A 202 -35.13 23.13 6.28
N PHE A 203 -34.53 23.79 7.27
CA PHE A 203 -35.11 23.97 8.62
C PHE A 203 -35.42 25.44 8.94
N THR A 204 -36.33 26.07 8.17
CA THR A 204 -37.04 27.27 8.64
C THR A 204 -38.51 26.94 8.91
N PRO A 205 -38.88 26.56 10.15
CA PRO A 205 -40.27 26.28 10.46
C PRO A 205 -41.06 27.60 10.41
N HIS A 206 -41.90 27.74 9.37
CA HIS A 206 -42.88 28.81 9.31
C HIS A 206 -43.82 28.72 10.52
N ARG A 207 -43.63 29.61 11.49
CA ARG A 207 -44.55 29.81 12.61
C ARG A 207 -45.69 30.70 12.14
N PRO A 208 -46.94 30.21 12.02
CA PRO A 208 -48.07 31.09 11.75
C PRO A 208 -48.40 31.90 13.00
N SER A 209 -48.69 33.19 12.80
CA SER A 209 -49.23 34.15 13.76
C SER A 209 -50.73 34.01 13.96
#